data_AF-A0A832QDQ8-F1
#
_entry.id   AF-A0A832QDQ8-F1
#
_cell.length_a   1.000
_cell.length_b   1.000
_cell.length_c   1.000
_cell.angle_alpha   90.00
_cell.angle_beta   90.00
_cell.angle_gamma   90.00
#
_symmetry.space_group_name_H-M   'P 1'
#
loop_
_entity.id
_entity.type
_entity.pdbx_description
1 polymer ?
#
loop_
_entity_poly.entity_id
_entity_poly.type
_entity_poly.pdbx_seq_one_letter_code
_entity_poly.pdbx_strand_id
1 'polypeptide(L)' 'MQEEDHGWEYEGIAFQALIPNGGACPAGTDPVWRLFNDRVAEKDSNHRFVASSETYRAMMAH' A
#
# COMPACT_ATOMS: atom_id res chain seq x y z
N MET A 1 -20.31 -28.48 18.64
CA MET A 1 -19.00 -27.94 18.27
C MET A 1 -19.31 -26.71 17.43
N GLN A 2 -19.37 -25.53 18.07
CA GLN A 2 -19.53 -24.27 17.36
C GLN A 2 -18.13 -23.83 16.94
N GLU A 3 -17.94 -23.65 15.65
CA GLU A 3 -16.75 -23.06 15.06
C GLU A 3 -16.78 -21.58 15.44
N GLU A 4 -15.77 -21.12 16.18
CA GLU A 4 -15.61 -19.71 16.51
C GLU A 4 -15.36 -18.98 15.18
N ASP A 5 -16.28 -18.12 14.77
CA ASP A 5 -16.10 -17.23 13.62
C ASP A 5 -14.97 -16.25 13.94
N HIS A 6 -13.76 -16.67 13.60
CA HIS A 6 -12.59 -15.83 13.61
C HIS A 6 -12.81 -14.80 12.50
N GLY A 7 -13.51 -13.70 12.78
CA GLY A 7 -13.84 -12.64 11.80
C GLY A 7 -12.63 -11.99 11.08
N TRP A 8 -11.44 -12.55 11.27
CA TRP A 8 -10.20 -12.34 10.54
C TRP A 8 -9.52 -13.69 10.26
N GLU A 9 -9.54 -14.10 9.00
CA GLU A 9 -8.77 -15.24 8.50
C GLU A 9 -7.57 -14.76 7.68
N TYR A 10 -6.46 -15.51 7.71
CA TYR A 10 -5.32 -15.20 6.87
C TYR A 10 -5.61 -15.61 5.42
N GLU A 11 -5.78 -14.62 4.54
CA GLU A 11 -6.08 -14.84 3.12
C GLU A 11 -4.83 -15.05 2.24
N GLY A 12 -3.63 -14.93 2.78
CA GLY A 12 -2.38 -15.00 2.02
C GLY A 12 -1.73 -13.64 1.74
N ILE A 13 -0.68 -13.64 0.90
CA ILE A 13 -0.04 -12.41 0.42
C ILE A 13 -0.81 -11.91 -0.80
N ALA A 14 -1.65 -10.89 -0.62
CA ALA A 14 -2.43 -10.28 -1.71
C ALA A 14 -1.63 -9.30 -2.58
N PHE A 15 -0.48 -8.80 -2.09
CA PHE A 15 0.32 -7.81 -2.80
C PHE A 15 1.82 -7.96 -2.50
N GLN A 16 2.63 -7.88 -3.55
CA GLN A 16 4.08 -7.82 -3.47
C GLN A 16 4.61 -6.85 -4.53
N ALA A 17 5.60 -6.04 -4.17
CA ALA A 17 6.30 -5.15 -5.09
C ALA A 17 7.80 -5.44 -5.10
N LEU A 18 8.45 -5.12 -6.22
CA LEU A 18 9.91 -5.21 -6.35
C LEU A 18 10.58 -4.08 -5.59
N ILE A 19 11.75 -4.35 -5.01
CA ILE A 19 12.56 -3.33 -4.33
C ILE A 19 13.30 -2.51 -5.41
N PRO A 20 13.18 -1.17 -5.40
CA PRO A 20 13.92 -0.32 -6.32
C PRO A 20 15.44 -0.48 -6.16
N ASN A 21 16.19 -0.45 -7.27
CA ASN A 21 17.65 -0.43 -7.25
C ASN A 21 18.13 1.01 -7.42
N GLY A 22 18.85 1.55 -6.43
CA GLY A 22 19.33 2.95 -6.47
C GLY A 22 18.22 3.99 -6.57
N GLY A 23 17.00 3.68 -6.10
CA GLY A 23 15.84 4.55 -6.19
C GLY A 23 15.09 4.51 -7.52
N ALA A 24 15.55 3.70 -8.48
CA ALA A 24 14.89 3.48 -9.77
C ALA A 24 14.23 2.09 -9.83
N CYS A 25 13.16 2.01 -10.60
CA CYS A 25 12.53 0.73 -10.88
C CYS A 25 13.42 -0.09 -11.83
N PRO A 26 13.54 -1.42 -11.65
CA PRO A 26 14.18 -2.28 -12.63
C PRO A 26 13.61 -2.09 -14.05
N ALA A 27 14.42 -2.35 -15.07
CA ALA A 27 13.97 -2.22 -16.46
C ALA A 27 12.73 -3.09 -16.73
N GLY A 28 11.74 -2.53 -17.43
CA GLY A 28 10.49 -3.21 -17.76
C GLY A 28 9.48 -3.29 -16.61
N THR A 29 9.65 -2.49 -15.55
CA THR A 29 8.72 -2.44 -14.41
C THR A 29 8.19 -1.03 -14.20
N ASP A 30 6.97 -0.94 -13.68
CA ASP A 30 6.32 0.34 -13.38
C ASP A 30 6.55 0.76 -11.93
N PRO A 31 6.66 2.08 -11.65
CA PRO A 31 6.78 2.58 -10.30
C PRO A 31 5.50 2.37 -9.49
N VAL A 32 5.69 2.02 -8.21
CA VAL A 32 4.63 2.00 -7.20
C VAL A 32 5.05 2.90 -6.05
N TRP A 33 4.17 3.82 -5.66
CA TRP A 33 4.38 4.72 -4.54
C TRP A 33 3.56 4.25 -3.34
N ARG A 34 4.20 4.21 -2.16
CA ARG A 34 3.55 4.01 -0.86
C ARG A 34 3.38 5.36 -0.19
N LEU A 35 2.13 5.75 0.02
CA LEU A 35 1.74 7.00 0.68
C LEU A 35 1.27 6.70 2.09
N PHE A 36 1.67 7.55 3.04
CA PHE A 36 1.21 7.51 4.42
C PHE A 36 0.49 8.82 4.72
N ASN A 37 -0.72 8.74 5.29
CA ASN A 37 -1.55 9.92 5.54
C ASN A 37 -1.27 10.63 6.88
N ASP A 38 -0.39 10.08 7.73
CA ASP A 38 0.01 10.63 9.03
C ASP A 38 -1.12 10.91 10.04
N ARG A 39 -2.29 10.25 9.87
CA ARG A 39 -3.46 10.45 10.75
C ARG A 39 -3.48 9.50 11.96
N VAL A 40 -2.32 9.30 12.57
CA VAL A 40 -2.16 8.36 13.69
C VAL A 40 -2.92 8.84 14.92
N ALA A 41 -2.89 10.15 15.19
CA ALA A 41 -3.56 10.76 16.33
C ALA A 41 -5.09 10.58 16.26
N GLU A 42 -5.64 10.57 15.06
CA GLU A 42 -7.06 10.40 14.76
C GLU A 42 -7.49 8.93 14.70
N LYS A 43 -6.56 7.98 14.88
CA LYS A 43 -6.79 6.53 14.68
C LYS A 43 -7.29 6.20 13.27
N ASP A 44 -6.88 6.98 12.27
CA ASP A 44 -7.22 6.83 10.85
C ASP A 44 -5.94 6.74 10.00
N SER A 45 -4.90 6.11 10.53
CA SER A 45 -3.65 5.94 9.82
C SER A 45 -3.81 4.95 8.67
N ASN A 46 -3.40 5.34 7.47
CA ASN A 46 -3.56 4.53 6.27
C ASN A 46 -2.28 4.55 5.42
N HIS A 47 -1.92 3.37 4.91
CA HIS A 47 -0.87 3.20 3.91
C HIS A 47 -1.50 2.78 2.59
N ARG A 48 -1.39 3.64 1.58
CA ARG A 48 -1.94 3.37 0.24
C ARG A 48 -0.81 3.16 -0.76
N PHE A 49 -0.92 2.09 -1.55
CA PHE A 49 -0.09 1.88 -2.73
C PHE A 49 -0.81 2.39 -3.98
N VAL A 50 -0.10 3.13 -4.83
CA VAL A 50 -0.63 3.62 -6.12
C VAL A 50 0.42 3.41 -7.22
N ALA A 51 -0.03 3.06 -8.42
CA ALA A 51 0.82 2.88 -9.60
C ALA A 51 0.61 3.97 -10.67
N SER A 52 -0.41 4.84 -10.52
CA SER A 52 -0.59 6.02 -11.39
C SER A 52 0.15 7.22 -10.82
N SER A 53 0.94 7.86 -11.68
CA SER A 53 1.66 9.08 -11.33
C SER A 53 0.71 10.26 -11.07
N GLU A 54 -0.43 10.29 -11.77
CA GLU A 54 -1.49 11.29 -11.62
C GLU A 54 -2.15 11.15 -10.25
N THR A 55 -2.51 9.92 -9.86
CA THR A 55 -3.09 9.64 -8.55
C THR A 55 -2.12 9.97 -7.43
N TYR A 56 -0.84 9.59 -7.57
CA TYR A 56 0.21 9.96 -6.62
C TYR A 56 0.27 11.48 -6.42
N ARG A 57 0.36 12.25 -7.51
CA ARG A 57 0.40 13.72 -7.46
C ARG A 57 -0.86 14.30 -6.81
N ALA A 58 -2.04 13.78 -7.12
CA ALA A 58 -3.29 14.24 -6.54
C ALA A 58 -3.35 13.99 -5.02
N MET A 59 -2.85 12.85 -4.55
CA MET A 59 -2.79 12.51 -3.11
C MET A 59 -1.69 13.26 -2.36
N MET A 60 -0.66 13.76 -3.04
CA MET A 60 0.39 14.57 -2.44
C MET A 60 0.04 16.06 -2.36
N ALA A 61 -0.96 16.53 -3.13
CA ALA A 61 -1.33 17.93 -3.24
C ALA A 61 -2.24 18.43 -2.09
N HIS A 62 -2.24 17.75 -0.95
CA HIS A 62 -3.03 18.09 0.24
C HIS A 62 -2.47 19.29 1.01
#